data_AF-A0A511YQU0-F1
#
_entry.id   AF-A0A511YQU0-F1
#
_cell.length_a   1.000
_cell.length_b   1.000
_cell.length_c   1.000
_cell.angle_alpha   90.00
_cell.angle_beta   90.00
_cell.angle_gamma   90.00
#
_symmetry.space_group_name_H-M   'P 1'
#
loop_
_entity.id
_entity.type
_entity.pdbx_description
1 polymer ?
#
loop_
_entity_poly.entity_id
_entity_poly.type
_entity_poly.pdbx_seq_one_letter_code
_entity_poly.pdbx_strand_id
1 'polypeptide(L)'
;MKTFTLTGGARIGRANATYPFANLYVDENMLKINASLVGNLIFQPQDIISIKPYASVPIIGKGIKILHRVENYSPHVVFWTMTDPETVIGEIEKTGFLEKTKFPLSEKDLHIIQQQRQGGFPLKPWVKVLFPIVWNVLFLYDFIPFFLGKNEGNTFGFGVCSALCLLFTTALLTLISEGFRKLILKEGKTLDDVKKSAVFIVLISGVLFAAFLTFALS
;
A
#
# COMPACT_ATOMS: atom_id res chain seq x y z
N MET A 1 14.24 -16.12 19.02
CA MET A 1 12.83 -15.88 18.61
C MET A 1 12.68 -16.28 17.16
N LYS A 2 11.61 -17.00 16.81
CA LYS A 2 11.32 -17.38 15.42
C LYS A 2 10.55 -16.25 14.75
N THR A 3 10.99 -15.85 13.57
CA THR A 3 10.31 -14.87 12.73
C THR A 3 9.95 -15.52 11.40
N PHE A 4 8.82 -15.11 10.82
CA PHE A 4 8.36 -15.59 9.52
C PHE A 4 8.11 -14.39 8.60
N THR A 5 8.62 -14.47 7.37
CA THR A 5 8.41 -13.41 6.38
C THR A 5 8.06 -14.02 5.03
N LEU A 6 7.12 -13.37 4.33
CA LEU A 6 6.65 -13.84 3.04
C LEU A 6 6.27 -12.66 2.15
N THR A 7 6.77 -12.65 0.91
CA THR A 7 6.34 -11.68 -0.11
C THR A 7 5.09 -12.20 -0.81
N GLY A 8 4.13 -11.31 -1.06
CA GLY A 8 2.80 -11.66 -1.52
C GLY A 8 2.08 -10.51 -2.22
N GLY A 9 0.77 -10.67 -2.35
CA GLY A 9 -0.18 -9.59 -2.56
C GLY A 9 -1.08 -9.43 -1.33
N ALA A 10 -1.93 -8.42 -1.31
CA ALA A 10 -2.91 -8.25 -0.26
C ALA A 10 -4.17 -7.54 -0.75
N ARG A 11 -5.30 -7.87 -0.14
CA ARG A 11 -6.56 -7.13 -0.27
C ARG A 11 -6.94 -6.57 1.09
N ILE A 12 -7.16 -5.26 1.12
CA ILE A 12 -7.64 -4.53 2.29
C ILE A 12 -8.94 -3.86 1.88
N GLY A 13 -10.06 -4.45 2.28
CA GLY A 13 -11.40 -4.03 1.88
C GLY A 13 -11.62 -4.18 0.38
N ARG A 14 -11.80 -3.05 -0.30
CA ARG A 14 -11.98 -2.98 -1.76
C ARG A 14 -10.67 -2.73 -2.52
N ALA A 15 -9.58 -2.42 -1.82
CA ALA A 15 -8.30 -2.09 -2.44
C ALA A 15 -7.40 -3.33 -2.50
N ASN A 16 -6.66 -3.47 -3.60
CA ASN A 16 -5.82 -4.63 -3.89
C ASN A 16 -4.39 -4.19 -4.19
N ALA A 17 -3.43 -4.86 -3.57
CA ALA A 17 -2.02 -4.88 -3.95
C ALA A 17 -1.73 -6.27 -4.53
N THR A 18 -1.41 -6.35 -5.82
CA THR A 18 -1.09 -7.62 -6.47
C THR A 18 0.27 -8.13 -6.03
N TYR A 19 0.58 -9.42 -6.26
CA TYR A 19 1.93 -9.93 -6.07
C TYR A 19 2.91 -9.18 -6.99
N PRO A 20 4.12 -8.76 -6.54
CA PRO A 20 4.74 -8.94 -5.22
C PRO A 20 4.69 -7.67 -4.32
N PHE A 21 3.61 -6.89 -4.36
CA PHE A 21 3.51 -5.58 -3.70
C PHE A 21 3.10 -5.62 -2.22
N ALA A 22 2.93 -6.81 -1.64
CA ALA A 22 2.71 -6.97 -0.21
C ALA A 22 3.81 -7.81 0.46
N ASN A 23 4.01 -7.59 1.75
CA ASN A 23 4.84 -8.40 2.63
C ASN A 23 4.03 -8.78 3.87
N LEU A 24 4.11 -10.04 4.26
CA LEU A 24 3.71 -10.55 5.56
C LEU A 24 4.96 -10.69 6.42
N TYR A 25 4.92 -10.15 7.63
CA TYR A 25 5.92 -10.34 8.67
C TYR A 25 5.22 -10.81 9.94
N VAL A 26 5.75 -11.84 10.59
CA VAL A 26 5.21 -12.36 11.84
C VAL A 26 6.35 -12.66 12.81
N ASP A 27 6.20 -12.21 14.04
CA ASP A 27 6.92 -12.69 15.21
C ASP A 27 5.93 -13.02 16.33
N GLU A 28 6.42 -13.45 17.49
CA GLU A 28 5.57 -13.80 18.64
C GLU A 28 4.64 -12.69 19.16
N ASN A 29 4.93 -11.41 18.86
CA ASN A 29 4.22 -10.24 19.39
C ASN A 29 3.43 -9.48 18.31
N MET A 30 3.76 -9.64 17.03
CA MET A 30 3.10 -8.90 15.97
C MET A 30 2.98 -9.66 14.66
N LEU A 31 1.85 -9.44 13.98
CA LEU A 31 1.63 -9.76 12.58
C LEU A 31 1.48 -8.46 11.80
N LYS A 32 2.33 -8.23 10.81
CA LYS A 32 2.30 -7.05 9.93
C LYS A 32 2.01 -7.47 8.50
N ILE A 33 1.00 -6.86 7.89
CA ILE A 33 0.79 -6.85 6.44
C ILE A 33 1.16 -5.45 5.94
N ASN A 34 2.24 -5.37 5.17
CA ASN A 34 2.61 -4.17 4.44
C ASN A 34 2.19 -4.35 2.99
N ALA A 35 1.11 -3.69 2.56
CA ALA A 35 0.61 -3.67 1.18
C ALA A 35 0.94 -2.33 0.49
N SER A 36 2.03 -1.68 0.90
CA SER A 36 2.46 -0.38 0.42
C SER A 36 1.36 0.69 0.53
N LEU A 37 1.08 1.44 -0.54
CA LEU A 37 0.03 2.47 -0.54
C LEU A 37 -1.39 1.91 -0.30
N VAL A 38 -1.64 0.62 -0.51
CA VAL A 38 -2.96 0.00 -0.25
C VAL A 38 -3.25 -0.05 1.25
N GLY A 39 -2.22 -0.20 2.08
CA GLY A 39 -2.33 -0.14 3.53
C GLY A 39 -1.29 -0.98 4.26
N ASN A 40 -0.96 -0.54 5.46
CA ASN A 40 -0.02 -1.17 6.37
C ASN A 40 -0.75 -1.50 7.66
N LEU A 41 -1.13 -2.76 7.82
CA LEU A 41 -1.87 -3.28 8.96
C LEU A 41 -0.91 -3.95 9.93
N ILE A 42 -1.08 -3.68 11.21
CA ILE A 42 -0.30 -4.29 12.29
C ILE A 42 -1.30 -4.83 13.31
N PHE A 43 -1.13 -6.09 13.67
CA PHE A 43 -1.98 -6.82 14.59
C PHE A 43 -1.15 -7.36 15.74
N GLN A 44 -1.68 -7.22 16.95
CA GLN A 44 -1.28 -8.03 18.10
C GLN A 44 -1.95 -9.39 18.02
N PRO A 45 -1.46 -10.40 18.77
CA PRO A 45 -2.13 -11.69 18.90
C PRO A 45 -3.62 -11.55 19.23
N GLN A 46 -3.95 -10.70 20.21
CA GLN A 46 -5.31 -10.47 20.72
C GLN A 46 -6.27 -9.86 19.69
N ASP A 47 -5.72 -9.19 18.67
CA ASP A 47 -6.51 -8.60 17.59
C ASP A 47 -7.06 -9.65 16.63
N ILE A 48 -6.42 -10.82 16.55
CA ILE A 48 -6.76 -11.87 15.60
C ILE A 48 -7.85 -12.77 16.18
N ILE A 49 -8.96 -12.88 15.46
CA ILE A 49 -10.05 -13.80 15.76
C ILE A 49 -9.75 -15.17 15.15
N SER A 50 -9.30 -15.19 13.89
CA SER A 50 -8.89 -16.42 13.20
C SER A 50 -8.11 -16.10 11.93
N ILE A 51 -7.22 -17.00 11.54
CA ILE A 51 -6.59 -17.00 10.21
C ILE A 51 -7.09 -18.25 9.49
N LYS A 52 -7.60 -18.11 8.26
CA LYS A 52 -8.14 -19.23 7.49
C LYS A 52 -7.55 -19.27 6.09
N PRO A 53 -7.42 -20.45 5.48
CA PRO A 53 -7.16 -20.56 4.05
C PRO A 53 -8.18 -19.76 3.25
N TYR A 54 -7.71 -19.11 2.20
CA TYR A 54 -8.53 -18.35 1.28
C TYR A 54 -8.15 -18.70 -0.15
N ALA A 55 -9.15 -18.98 -0.98
CA ALA A 55 -8.98 -19.17 -2.41
C ALA A 55 -10.09 -18.40 -3.13
N SER A 56 -9.71 -17.52 -4.06
CA SER A 56 -10.63 -16.75 -4.89
C SER A 56 -10.58 -17.12 -6.37
N VAL A 57 -9.44 -17.66 -6.83
CA VAL A 57 -9.20 -18.12 -8.20
C VAL A 57 -8.28 -19.33 -8.11
N PRO A 58 -8.51 -20.41 -8.89
CA PRO A 58 -7.57 -21.53 -8.97
C PRO A 58 -6.17 -20.99 -9.32
N ILE A 59 -5.16 -21.38 -8.55
CA ILE A 59 -3.72 -21.12 -8.77
C ILE A 59 -3.21 -19.72 -8.37
N ILE A 60 -3.88 -18.62 -8.74
CA ILE A 60 -3.33 -17.24 -8.59
C ILE A 60 -4.01 -16.41 -7.49
N GLY A 61 -5.10 -16.93 -6.91
CA GLY A 61 -5.91 -16.24 -5.91
C GLY A 61 -5.94 -16.92 -4.55
N LYS A 62 -4.92 -17.72 -4.22
CA LYS A 62 -4.79 -18.41 -2.93
C LYS A 62 -3.99 -17.59 -1.91
N GLY A 63 -4.26 -17.82 -0.64
CA GLY A 63 -3.63 -17.08 0.45
C GLY A 63 -4.34 -17.31 1.79
N ILE A 64 -4.17 -16.39 2.72
CA ILE A 64 -4.80 -16.43 4.04
C ILE A 64 -5.76 -15.25 4.21
N LYS A 65 -6.94 -15.52 4.77
CA LYS A 65 -7.88 -14.50 5.23
C LYS A 65 -7.68 -14.29 6.72
N ILE A 66 -7.49 -13.03 7.11
CA ILE A 66 -7.30 -12.63 8.49
C ILE A 66 -8.60 -12.01 8.99
N LEU A 67 -9.22 -12.67 9.97
CA LEU A 67 -10.36 -12.14 10.70
C LEU A 67 -9.84 -11.45 11.97
N HIS A 68 -10.18 -10.19 12.18
CA HIS A 68 -9.66 -9.38 13.28
C HIS A 68 -10.75 -8.52 13.93
N ARG A 69 -10.44 -7.96 15.11
CA ARG A 69 -11.33 -7.07 15.88
C ARG A 69 -10.93 -5.59 15.88
N VAL A 70 -9.85 -5.22 15.19
CA VAL A 70 -9.41 -3.81 15.10
C VAL A 70 -10.46 -2.95 14.37
N GLU A 71 -11.09 -2.02 15.08
CA GLU A 71 -12.22 -1.21 14.58
C GLU A 71 -11.86 -0.32 13.40
N ASN A 72 -10.66 0.28 13.40
CA ASN A 72 -10.22 1.20 12.34
C ASN A 72 -9.71 0.52 11.07
N TYR A 73 -9.78 -0.82 11.01
CA TYR A 73 -9.35 -1.62 9.86
C TYR A 73 -10.58 -2.17 9.13
N SER A 74 -10.46 -2.31 7.82
CA SER A 74 -11.50 -2.98 7.03
C SER A 74 -11.61 -4.45 7.47
N PRO A 75 -12.82 -4.98 7.73
CA PRO A 75 -13.01 -6.36 8.21
C PRO A 75 -12.58 -7.42 7.17
N HIS A 76 -12.46 -7.02 5.90
CA HIS A 76 -11.97 -7.89 4.83
C HIS A 76 -10.48 -7.69 4.61
N VAL A 77 -9.65 -8.56 5.19
CA VAL A 77 -8.19 -8.59 5.01
C VAL A 77 -7.77 -9.95 4.48
N VAL A 78 -7.10 -9.96 3.33
CA VAL A 78 -6.56 -11.17 2.70
C VAL A 78 -5.12 -10.91 2.31
N PHE A 79 -4.22 -11.85 2.61
CA PHE A 79 -2.85 -11.87 2.10
C PHE A 79 -2.73 -12.99 1.07
N TRP A 80 -2.43 -12.65 -0.18
CA TRP A 80 -2.26 -13.60 -1.28
C TRP A 80 -0.81 -14.05 -1.41
N THR A 81 -0.62 -15.32 -1.74
CA THR A 81 0.71 -15.89 -1.93
C THR A 81 0.67 -17.08 -2.90
N MET A 82 1.82 -17.41 -3.48
CA MET A 82 2.02 -18.63 -4.25
C MET A 82 2.25 -19.86 -3.35
N THR A 83 2.61 -19.64 -2.08
CA THR A 83 2.75 -20.69 -1.07
C THR A 83 1.39 -21.30 -0.73
N ASP A 84 1.38 -22.57 -0.36
CA ASP A 84 0.19 -23.21 0.16
C ASP A 84 -0.31 -22.51 1.45
N PRO A 85 -1.60 -22.12 1.54
CA PRO A 85 -2.13 -21.40 2.69
C PRO A 85 -1.97 -22.13 4.03
N GLU A 86 -2.10 -23.46 4.06
CA GLU A 86 -1.95 -24.22 5.30
C GLU A 86 -0.51 -24.21 5.77
N THR A 87 0.43 -24.30 4.83
CA THR A 87 1.86 -24.10 5.13
C THR A 87 2.11 -22.71 5.75
N VAL A 88 1.50 -21.66 5.21
CA VAL A 88 1.63 -20.30 5.76
C VAL A 88 1.09 -20.21 7.18
N ILE A 89 -0.09 -20.78 7.43
CA ILE A 89 -0.69 -20.81 8.77
C ILE A 89 0.21 -21.57 9.75
N GLY A 90 0.73 -22.73 9.35
CA GLY A 90 1.67 -23.51 10.17
C GLY A 90 2.97 -22.76 10.47
N GLU A 91 3.51 -21.96 9.55
CA GLU A 91 4.67 -21.11 9.82
C GLU A 91 4.35 -19.96 10.79
N ILE A 92 3.14 -19.37 10.69
CA ILE A 92 2.66 -18.37 11.66
C ILE A 92 2.55 -19.00 13.05
N GLU A 93 1.98 -20.20 13.17
CA GLU A 93 1.87 -20.92 14.44
C GLU A 93 3.24 -21.18 15.07
N LYS A 94 4.22 -21.61 14.28
CA LYS A 94 5.60 -21.85 14.74
C LYS A 94 6.31 -20.62 15.31
N THR A 95 5.82 -19.40 15.03
CA THR A 95 6.34 -18.17 15.66
C THR A 95 5.90 -17.99 17.11
N GLY A 96 4.87 -18.69 17.57
CA GLY A 96 4.24 -18.49 18.87
C GLY A 96 3.23 -17.32 18.91
N PHE A 97 3.01 -16.63 17.79
CA PHE A 97 2.11 -15.49 17.69
C PHE A 97 0.68 -15.81 18.18
N LEU A 98 0.10 -16.94 17.75
CA LEU A 98 -1.28 -17.30 18.10
C LEU A 98 -1.42 -17.79 19.55
N GLU A 99 -0.33 -18.27 20.17
CA GLU A 99 -0.31 -18.70 21.56
C GLU A 99 -0.40 -17.51 22.52
N LYS A 100 0.09 -16.34 22.11
CA LYS A 100 0.11 -15.12 22.94
C LYS A 100 -1.24 -14.40 23.06
N THR A 101 -2.30 -14.90 22.44
CA THR A 101 -3.66 -14.35 22.51
C THR A 101 -4.22 -14.20 23.94
N LYS A 102 -3.68 -14.96 24.91
CA LYS A 102 -4.16 -14.99 26.31
C LYS A 102 -3.34 -14.15 27.30
N PHE A 103 -2.25 -13.53 26.84
CA PHE A 103 -1.33 -12.81 27.71
C PHE A 103 -1.70 -11.33 27.86
N PRO A 104 -1.40 -10.70 29.01
CA PRO A 104 -1.71 -9.29 29.25
C PRO A 104 -0.91 -8.35 28.33
N LEU A 105 -1.46 -7.16 28.09
CA LEU A 105 -0.85 -6.11 27.28
C LEU A 105 0.49 -5.64 27.90
N SER A 106 1.48 -5.48 27.04
CA SER A 106 2.81 -4.91 27.31
C SER A 106 2.92 -3.48 26.79
N GLU A 107 3.99 -2.76 27.14
CA GLU A 107 4.24 -1.41 26.60
C GLU A 107 4.39 -1.38 25.07
N LYS A 108 4.94 -2.46 24.47
CA LYS A 108 5.03 -2.57 22.99
C LYS A 108 3.65 -2.58 22.34
N ASP A 109 2.65 -3.08 23.05
CA ASP A 109 1.27 -3.13 22.57
C ASP A 109 0.63 -1.75 22.53
N LEU A 110 1.04 -0.81 23.40
CA LEU A 110 0.56 0.58 23.37
C LEU A 110 0.95 1.29 22.07
N HIS A 111 2.18 1.09 21.59
CA HIS A 111 2.63 1.68 20.33
C HIS A 111 1.85 1.09 19.12
N ILE A 112 1.57 -0.22 19.14
CA ILE A 112 0.75 -0.86 18.10
C ILE A 112 -0.67 -0.30 18.11
N ILE A 113 -1.29 -0.15 19.28
CA ILE A 113 -2.64 0.44 19.42
C ILE A 113 -2.67 1.87 18.86
N GLN A 114 -1.64 2.67 19.15
CA GLN A 114 -1.55 4.03 18.62
C GLN A 114 -1.46 4.03 17.08
N GLN A 115 -0.68 3.11 16.49
CA GLN A 115 -0.61 2.97 15.04
C GLN A 115 -1.93 2.47 14.43
N GLN A 116 -2.65 1.58 15.10
CA GLN A 116 -3.97 1.11 14.67
C GLN A 116 -5.01 2.23 14.64
N ARG A 117 -4.98 3.15 15.60
CA ARG A 117 -5.87 4.34 15.64
C ARG A 117 -5.70 5.25 14.43
N GLN A 118 -4.51 5.28 13.84
CA GLN A 118 -4.25 6.07 12.63
C GLN A 118 -4.78 5.40 11.36
N GLY A 119 -5.20 4.14 11.41
CA GLY A 119 -5.68 3.35 10.26
C GLY A 119 -4.55 2.86 9.33
N GLY A 120 -4.91 1.99 8.38
CA GLY A 120 -3.93 1.29 7.54
C GLY A 120 -3.22 2.15 6.48
N PHE A 121 -3.89 3.17 5.92
CA PHE A 121 -3.33 3.92 4.80
C PHE A 121 -2.11 4.78 5.21
N PRO A 122 -0.96 4.72 4.50
CA PRO A 122 0.28 5.34 4.98
C PRO A 122 0.37 6.86 4.83
N LEU A 123 -0.33 7.48 3.86
CA LEU A 123 -0.24 8.94 3.68
C LEU A 123 -1.20 9.70 4.60
N LYS A 124 -0.84 10.95 4.91
CA LYS A 124 -1.70 11.88 5.65
C LYS A 124 -3.03 12.13 4.91
N PRO A 125 -4.13 12.42 5.65
CA PRO A 125 -5.43 12.74 5.05
C PRO A 125 -5.39 13.82 3.97
N TRP A 126 -4.67 14.91 4.20
CA TRP A 126 -4.60 16.01 3.23
C TRP A 126 -3.91 15.60 1.92
N VAL A 127 -2.87 14.75 1.97
CA VAL A 127 -2.18 14.27 0.76
C VAL A 127 -3.11 13.42 -0.10
N LYS A 128 -3.90 12.54 0.54
CA LYS A 128 -4.89 11.70 -0.15
C LYS A 128 -5.93 12.50 -0.93
N VAL A 129 -6.24 13.71 -0.48
CA VAL A 129 -7.29 14.54 -1.08
C VAL A 129 -6.68 15.55 -2.05
N LEU A 130 -5.66 16.29 -1.62
CA LEU A 130 -5.06 17.36 -2.41
C LEU A 130 -4.33 16.84 -3.64
N PHE A 131 -3.58 15.73 -3.50
CA PHE A 131 -2.77 15.22 -4.60
C PHE A 131 -3.64 14.80 -5.81
N PRO A 132 -4.72 14.02 -5.66
CA PRO A 132 -5.63 13.72 -6.77
C PRO A 132 -6.27 14.97 -7.38
N ILE A 133 -6.63 15.98 -6.57
CA ILE A 133 -7.23 17.22 -7.08
C ILE A 133 -6.25 17.95 -8.01
N VAL A 134 -5.03 18.21 -7.52
CA VAL A 134 -3.99 18.89 -8.31
C VAL A 134 -3.68 18.09 -9.58
N TRP A 135 -3.54 16.77 -9.46
CA TRP A 135 -3.27 15.89 -10.60
C TRP A 135 -4.39 15.95 -11.65
N ASN A 136 -5.66 15.91 -11.24
CA ASN A 136 -6.79 16.02 -12.18
C ASN A 136 -6.87 17.40 -12.85
N VAL A 137 -6.61 18.49 -12.12
CA VAL A 137 -6.59 19.84 -12.71
C VAL A 137 -5.53 19.95 -13.81
N LEU A 138 -4.33 19.39 -13.58
CA LEU A 138 -3.27 19.35 -14.59
C LEU A 138 -3.67 18.53 -15.82
N PHE A 139 -4.34 17.38 -15.63
CA PHE A 139 -4.89 16.60 -16.75
C PHE A 139 -5.97 17.36 -17.52
N LEU A 140 -6.90 17.99 -16.82
CA LEU A 140 -8.02 18.72 -17.44
C LEU A 140 -7.56 19.90 -18.31
N TYR A 141 -6.38 20.46 -18.04
CA TYR A 141 -5.79 21.51 -18.87
C TYR A 141 -5.67 21.11 -20.35
N ASP A 142 -5.28 19.87 -20.63
CA ASP A 142 -5.17 19.38 -22.02
C ASP A 142 -6.51 18.82 -22.54
N PHE A 143 -7.30 18.18 -21.67
CA PHE A 143 -8.53 17.51 -22.09
C PHE A 143 -9.69 18.48 -22.38
N ILE A 144 -9.81 19.60 -21.65
CA ILE A 144 -10.90 20.57 -21.86
C ILE A 144 -10.85 21.18 -23.28
N PRO A 145 -9.72 21.75 -23.76
CA PRO A 145 -9.64 22.30 -25.11
C PRO A 145 -9.90 21.26 -26.21
N PHE A 146 -9.47 20.01 -25.99
CA PHE A 146 -9.72 18.90 -26.90
C PHE A 146 -11.22 18.58 -27.04
N PHE A 147 -11.94 18.41 -25.92
CA PHE A 147 -13.38 18.13 -25.96
C PHE A 147 -14.20 19.31 -26.49
N LEU A 148 -13.69 20.54 -26.37
CA LEU A 148 -14.32 21.74 -26.93
C LEU A 148 -14.02 21.94 -28.43
N GLY A 149 -13.26 21.03 -29.06
CA GLY A 149 -12.88 21.14 -30.48
C GLY A 149 -11.99 22.35 -30.78
N LYS A 150 -11.35 22.93 -29.76
CA LYS A 150 -10.50 24.14 -29.91
C LYS A 150 -9.06 23.80 -30.32
N ASN A 151 -8.66 22.55 -30.14
CA ASN A 151 -7.38 22.02 -30.60
C ASN A 151 -7.65 20.91 -31.63
N GLU A 152 -7.11 21.05 -32.83
CA GLU A 152 -7.07 20.00 -33.85
C GLU A 152 -5.92 18.98 -33.60
N GLY A 153 -5.13 19.19 -32.55
CA GLY A 153 -3.96 18.37 -32.18
C GLY A 153 -4.18 17.34 -31.06
N ASN A 154 -3.10 16.60 -30.74
CA ASN A 154 -3.07 15.49 -29.77
C ASN A 154 -3.60 15.84 -28.37
N THR A 155 -4.28 14.89 -27.73
CA THR A 155 -4.81 14.96 -26.34
C THR A 155 -3.75 15.01 -25.25
N PHE A 156 -2.47 14.82 -25.61
CA PHE A 156 -1.36 14.63 -24.68
C PHE A 156 -0.36 15.77 -24.83
N GLY A 157 -0.60 16.85 -24.09
CA GLY A 157 0.20 18.08 -24.13
C GLY A 157 0.97 18.32 -22.84
N PHE A 158 1.16 19.61 -22.53
CA PHE A 158 1.91 20.05 -21.35
C PHE A 158 1.20 19.73 -20.03
N GLY A 159 -0.13 19.65 -20.00
CA GLY A 159 -0.90 19.28 -18.81
C GLY A 159 -0.62 17.85 -18.34
N VAL A 160 -0.68 16.88 -19.25
CA VAL A 160 -0.34 15.48 -19.02
C VAL A 160 1.13 15.34 -18.61
N CYS A 161 2.04 16.01 -19.31
CA CYS A 161 3.46 16.02 -18.95
C CYS A 161 3.69 16.58 -17.54
N SER A 162 3.00 17.67 -17.17
CA SER A 162 3.10 18.28 -15.83
C SER A 162 2.54 17.36 -14.75
N ALA A 163 1.43 16.68 -15.01
CA ALA A 163 0.84 15.72 -14.08
C ALA A 163 1.75 14.50 -13.84
N LEU A 164 2.39 14.00 -14.90
CA LEU A 164 3.37 12.91 -14.81
C LEU A 164 4.65 13.36 -14.11
N CYS A 165 5.12 14.58 -14.37
CA CYS A 165 6.27 15.17 -13.67
C CYS A 165 5.99 15.32 -12.18
N LEU A 166 4.80 15.81 -11.79
CA LEU A 166 4.38 15.90 -10.39
C LEU A 166 4.38 14.52 -9.71
N LEU A 167 3.83 13.51 -10.39
CA LEU A 167 3.79 12.13 -9.88
C LEU A 167 5.20 11.54 -9.72
N PHE A 168 6.05 11.71 -10.73
CA PHE A 168 7.44 11.25 -10.74
C PHE A 168 8.24 11.90 -9.61
N THR A 169 8.22 13.24 -9.53
CA THR A 169 8.98 14.00 -8.55
C THR A 169 8.52 13.71 -7.12
N THR A 170 7.21 13.60 -6.88
CA THR A 170 6.67 13.21 -5.57
C THR A 170 7.15 11.82 -5.16
N ALA A 171 7.09 10.84 -6.05
CA ALA A 171 7.55 9.49 -5.77
C ALA A 171 9.07 9.43 -5.56
N LEU A 172 9.85 10.15 -6.37
CA LEU A 172 11.30 10.24 -6.24
C LEU A 172 11.70 10.91 -4.92
N LEU A 173 11.11 12.06 -4.57
CA LEU A 173 11.34 12.75 -3.30
C LEU A 173 10.96 11.88 -2.11
N THR A 174 9.92 11.06 -2.23
CA THR A 174 9.57 10.06 -1.19
C THR A 174 10.69 9.04 -0.98
N LEU A 175 11.36 8.60 -2.05
CA LEU A 175 12.47 7.65 -1.95
C LEU A 175 13.72 8.29 -1.34
N ILE A 176 14.08 9.51 -1.75
CA ILE A 176 15.38 10.11 -1.40
C ILE A 176 15.35 11.01 -0.15
N SER A 177 14.23 11.69 0.14
CA SER A 177 14.18 12.75 1.16
C SER A 177 13.37 12.33 2.39
N GLU A 178 14.03 12.27 3.54
CA GLU A 178 13.36 12.02 4.82
C GLU A 178 12.42 13.16 5.22
N GLY A 179 12.83 14.42 4.96
CA GLY A 179 11.98 15.59 5.22
C GLY A 179 10.69 15.53 4.41
N PHE A 180 10.77 15.17 3.13
CA PHE A 180 9.57 15.01 2.29
C PHE A 180 8.70 13.83 2.76
N ARG A 181 9.31 12.70 3.17
CA ARG A 181 8.55 11.60 3.78
C ARG A 181 7.79 12.04 5.02
N LYS A 182 8.41 12.81 5.93
CA LYS A 182 7.76 13.35 7.13
C LYS A 182 6.61 14.32 6.79
N LEU A 183 6.72 15.02 5.66
CA LEU A 183 5.66 15.86 5.14
C LEU A 183 4.43 15.03 4.77
N ILE A 184 4.60 13.97 3.96
CA ILE A 184 3.47 13.26 3.33
C ILE A 184 2.97 12.01 4.07
N LEU A 185 3.86 11.30 4.78
CA LEU A 185 3.54 10.06 5.50
C LEU A 185 2.97 10.39 6.87
N LYS A 186 2.10 9.53 7.38
CA LYS A 186 1.65 9.59 8.77
C LYS A 186 2.82 9.32 9.74
N GLU A 187 2.66 9.76 10.97
CA GLU A 187 3.64 9.53 12.04
C GLU A 187 3.87 8.04 12.26
N GLY A 188 5.13 7.65 12.46
CA GLY A 188 5.52 6.25 12.63
C GLY A 188 5.54 5.40 11.36
N LYS A 189 5.26 5.96 10.18
CA LYS A 189 5.44 5.29 8.89
C LYS A 189 6.82 5.56 8.31
N THR A 190 7.42 4.55 7.68
CA THR A 190 8.79 4.61 7.18
C THR A 190 8.86 4.49 5.65
N LEU A 191 10.06 4.57 5.08
CA LEU A 191 10.25 4.32 3.64
C LEU A 191 9.79 2.91 3.26
N ASP A 192 10.06 1.89 4.08
CA ASP A 192 9.69 0.50 3.78
C ASP A 192 8.18 0.29 3.62
N ASP A 193 7.38 1.17 4.23
CA ASP A 193 5.92 1.18 4.13
C ASP A 193 5.41 1.66 2.76
N VAL A 194 6.23 2.31 1.93
CA VAL A 194 5.83 2.86 0.62
C VAL A 194 6.83 2.59 -0.50
N LYS A 195 8.01 2.03 -0.20
CA LYS A 195 9.14 1.87 -1.14
C LYS A 195 8.75 1.19 -2.43
N LYS A 196 8.07 0.03 -2.36
CA LYS A 196 7.69 -0.75 -3.55
C LYS A 196 6.79 0.07 -4.49
N SER A 197 5.74 0.70 -3.96
CA SER A 197 4.87 1.57 -4.78
C SER A 197 5.62 2.80 -5.30
N ALA A 198 6.46 3.44 -4.49
CA ALA A 198 7.20 4.62 -4.92
C ALA A 198 8.18 4.31 -6.06
N VAL A 199 8.93 3.20 -5.98
CA VAL A 199 9.81 2.73 -7.07
C VAL A 199 8.99 2.43 -8.33
N PHE A 200 7.88 1.71 -8.19
CA PHE A 200 7.00 1.39 -9.32
C PHE A 200 6.44 2.64 -9.99
N ILE A 201 6.00 3.63 -9.20
CA ILE A 201 5.50 4.90 -9.70
C ILE A 201 6.61 5.65 -10.46
N VAL A 202 7.81 5.78 -9.88
CA VAL A 202 8.95 6.43 -10.54
C VAL A 202 9.25 5.79 -11.91
N LEU A 203 9.27 4.46 -11.98
CA LEU A 203 9.54 3.76 -13.24
C LEU A 203 8.46 4.04 -14.29
N ILE A 204 7.18 3.85 -13.94
CA ILE A 204 6.09 4.02 -14.88
C ILE A 204 5.94 5.48 -15.29
N SER A 205 5.91 6.40 -14.32
CA SER A 205 5.74 7.81 -14.64
C SER A 205 6.94 8.37 -15.42
N GLY A 206 8.15 7.86 -15.17
CA GLY A 206 9.34 8.23 -15.95
C GLY A 206 9.25 7.79 -17.42
N VAL A 207 8.87 6.53 -17.66
CA VAL A 207 8.68 6.01 -19.03
C VAL A 207 7.55 6.75 -19.75
N LEU A 208 6.39 6.92 -19.09
CA LEU A 208 5.26 7.65 -19.66
C LEU A 208 5.62 9.11 -19.93
N PHE A 209 6.31 9.78 -19.01
CA PHE A 209 6.75 11.17 -19.20
C PHE A 209 7.66 11.30 -20.41
N ALA A 210 8.65 10.43 -20.58
CA ALA A 210 9.53 10.46 -21.74
C ALA A 210 8.77 10.26 -23.06
N ALA A 211 7.81 9.31 -23.10
CA ALA A 211 6.99 9.06 -24.28
C ALA A 211 6.04 10.22 -24.61
N PHE A 212 5.39 10.82 -23.61
CA PHE A 212 4.47 11.93 -23.86
C PHE A 212 5.18 13.25 -24.12
N LEU A 213 6.38 13.44 -23.56
CA LEU A 213 7.20 14.61 -23.87
C LEU A 213 7.57 14.66 -25.36
N THR A 214 7.86 13.52 -25.99
CA THR A 214 8.13 13.50 -27.44
C THR A 214 6.90 13.91 -28.26
N PHE A 215 5.69 13.52 -27.84
CA PHE A 215 4.44 13.93 -28.51
C PHE A 215 4.08 15.40 -28.26
N ALA A 216 4.44 15.94 -27.11
CA ALA A 216 4.19 17.34 -26.77
C ALA A 216 5.14 18.32 -27.50
N LEU A 217 6.31 17.83 -27.91
CA LEU A 217 7.34 18.62 -28.61
C LEU A 217 7.32 18.45 -30.14
N SER A 218 6.55 17.49 -30.66
CA SER A 218 6.33 17.24 -32.09
C SER A 218 5.15 18.02 -32.64
#